data_AF-A0A8E5NKS8-F1
#
_entry.id   AF-A0A8E5NKS8-F1
#
_cell.length_a   1.000
_cell.length_b   1.000
_cell.length_c   1.000
_cell.angle_alpha   90.00
_cell.angle_beta   90.00
_cell.angle_gamma   90.00
#
_symmetry.space_group_name_H-M   'P 1'
#
loop_
_entity.id
_entity.type
_entity.pdbx_description
1 polymer ?
#
loop_
_entity_poly.entity_id
_entity_poly.type
_entity_poly.pdbx_seq_one_letter_code
_entity_poly.pdbx_strand_id
1 'polypeptide(L)'
;MLSILVLVFIICCFLFFLGHFLPVRNAYSEKERPYECGFDPINSPRTPFSFRFFLVAILFLIFDLEIVLLIPLVSSFSYNVSVAFFWGVFFLSLLVLGLVYEWVNGGLDWAD
;
A
#
# COMPACT_ATOMS: atom_id res chain seq x y z
N MET A 1 1.64 18.00 -18.74
CA MET A 1 1.65 17.21 -17.48
C MET A 1 1.23 18.08 -16.29
N LEU A 2 1.94 19.18 -15.99
CA LEU A 2 1.57 20.07 -14.88
C LEU A 2 0.15 20.66 -15.00
N SER A 3 -0.26 21.08 -16.20
CA SER A 3 -1.63 21.59 -16.45
C SER A 3 -2.73 20.57 -16.13
N ILE A 4 -2.49 19.29 -16.42
CA ILE A 4 -3.42 18.20 -16.13
C ILE A 4 -3.53 17.98 -14.62
N LEU A 5 -2.41 17.98 -13.90
CA LEU A 5 -2.40 17.84 -12.44
C LEU A 5 -3.15 18.98 -11.74
N VAL A 6 -2.94 20.22 -12.19
CA VAL A 6 -3.66 21.39 -11.66
C VAL A 6 -5.16 21.28 -11.92
N LEU A 7 -5.56 20.85 -13.12
CA LEU A 7 -6.96 20.67 -13.46
C LEU A 7 -7.64 19.59 -12.60
N VAL A 8 -6.98 18.44 -12.38
CA VAL A 8 -7.49 17.38 -11.49
C VAL A 8 -7.67 17.89 -10.06
N PHE A 9 -6.68 18.61 -9.53
CA PHE A 9 -6.76 19.17 -8.18
C PHE A 9 -7.94 20.15 -8.04
N ILE A 10 -8.14 21.03 -9.02
CA ILE A 10 -9.26 21.97 -9.02
C ILE A 10 -10.60 21.23 -9.02
N ILE A 11 -10.74 20.20 -9.85
CA ILE A 11 -11.98 19.40 -9.92
C ILE A 11 -12.25 18.70 -8.57
N CYS A 12 -11.23 18.07 -7.97
CA CYS A 12 -11.37 17.42 -6.67
C CYS A 12 -11.81 18.40 -5.56
N CYS A 13 -11.15 19.57 -5.50
CA CYS A 13 -11.53 20.62 -4.55
C CYS A 13 -12.95 21.12 -4.79
N PHE A 14 -13.32 21.36 -6.05
CA PHE A 14 -14.66 21.81 -6.42
C PHE A 14 -15.74 20.80 -5.99
N LEU A 15 -15.54 19.51 -6.28
CA LEU A 15 -16.46 18.45 -5.87
C LEU A 15 -16.54 18.30 -4.34
N PHE A 16 -15.42 18.42 -3.63
CA PHE A 16 -15.40 18.43 -2.17
C PHE A 16 -16.25 19.57 -1.61
N PHE A 17 -16.08 20.79 -2.13
CA PHE A 17 -16.85 21.96 -1.69
C PHE A 17 -18.33 21.81 -1.99
N LEU A 18 -18.69 21.35 -3.20
CA LEU A 18 -20.09 21.05 -3.53
C LEU A 18 -20.70 20.02 -2.57
N GLY A 19 -20.00 18.91 -2.32
CA GLY A 19 -20.45 17.87 -1.38
C GLY A 19 -20.54 18.35 0.06
N HIS A 20 -19.74 19.34 0.46
CA HIS A 20 -19.79 19.90 1.79
C HIS A 20 -20.97 20.87 1.98
N PHE A 21 -21.17 21.78 1.02
CA PHE A 21 -22.07 22.94 1.16
C PHE A 21 -23.48 22.75 0.59
N LEU A 22 -23.69 21.89 -0.41
CA LEU A 22 -25.04 21.67 -0.98
C LEU A 22 -26.00 20.90 -0.04
N PRO A 23 -25.57 19.87 0.72
CA PRO A 23 -26.52 19.07 1.50
C PRO A 23 -27.09 19.79 2.72
N VAL A 24 -28.36 19.54 3.02
CA VAL A 24 -28.97 19.96 4.29
C VAL A 24 -28.41 19.08 5.42
N ARG A 25 -27.61 19.69 6.31
CA ARG A 25 -27.02 19.00 7.45
C ARG A 25 -27.92 19.13 8.67
N ASN A 26 -28.58 18.04 9.04
CA ASN A 26 -29.18 17.87 10.37
C ASN A 26 -28.24 16.99 11.21
N ALA A 27 -27.57 17.62 12.18
CA ALA A 27 -26.64 17.02 13.12
C ALA A 27 -27.37 16.76 14.44
N TYR A 28 -27.36 15.51 14.90
CA TYR A 28 -27.89 15.11 16.21
C TYR A 28 -27.08 13.91 16.71
N SER A 29 -27.07 13.71 18.02
CA SER A 29 -26.17 12.76 18.71
C SER A 29 -26.13 11.38 18.09
N GLU A 30 -27.28 10.77 17.80
CA GLU A 30 -27.36 9.40 17.27
C GLU A 30 -26.85 9.28 15.84
N LYS A 31 -26.95 10.33 15.02
CA LYS A 31 -26.42 10.33 13.64
C LYS A 31 -24.91 10.52 13.58
N GLU A 32 -24.33 11.11 14.62
CA GLU A 32 -22.90 11.34 14.74
C GLU A 32 -22.18 10.22 15.50
N ARG A 33 -22.92 9.24 16.05
CA ARG A 33 -22.34 8.07 16.71
C ARG A 33 -21.76 7.06 15.70
N PRO A 34 -20.70 6.32 16.09
CA PRO A 34 -20.19 5.21 15.29
C PRO A 34 -21.26 4.16 15.03
N TYR A 35 -21.26 3.59 13.83
CA TYR A 35 -22.16 2.51 13.46
C TYR A 35 -21.66 1.17 14.00
N GLU A 36 -22.44 0.53 14.90
CA GLU A 36 -22.16 -0.81 15.44
C GLU A 36 -23.42 -1.70 15.29
N CYS A 37 -23.93 -1.84 14.05
CA CYS A 37 -25.11 -2.67 13.74
C CYS A 37 -26.38 -2.40 14.58
N GLY A 38 -26.54 -1.16 15.06
CA GLY A 38 -27.68 -0.75 15.89
C GLY A 38 -27.45 -0.85 17.41
N PHE A 39 -26.24 -1.23 17.84
CA PHE A 39 -25.82 -1.25 19.23
C PHE A 39 -24.88 -0.07 19.54
N ASP A 40 -24.68 0.19 20.84
CA ASP A 40 -23.62 1.09 21.28
C ASP A 40 -22.27 0.36 21.25
N PRO A 41 -21.19 1.00 20.78
CA PRO A 41 -19.87 0.38 20.72
C PRO A 41 -19.38 0.01 22.12
N ILE A 42 -19.08 -1.27 22.33
CA ILE A 42 -18.63 -1.81 23.63
C ILE A 42 -17.15 -1.47 23.88
N ASN A 43 -16.35 -1.47 22.82
CA ASN A 43 -14.92 -1.20 22.85
C ASN A 43 -14.57 -0.04 21.91
N SER A 44 -13.42 0.58 22.15
CA SER A 44 -12.88 1.53 21.18
C SER A 44 -12.50 0.80 19.88
N PRO A 45 -12.69 1.42 18.70
CA PRO A 45 -12.26 0.84 17.43
C PRO A 45 -10.73 0.81 17.27
N ARG A 46 -9.97 1.33 18.25
CA ARG A 46 -8.52 1.44 18.23
C ARG A 46 -7.86 0.34 19.06
N THR A 47 -8.24 -0.90 18.78
CA THR A 47 -7.56 -2.07 19.36
C THR A 47 -6.28 -2.38 18.57
N PRO A 48 -5.25 -2.95 19.22
CA PRO A 48 -4.05 -3.37 18.52
C PRO A 48 -4.43 -4.42 17.47
N PHE A 49 -4.11 -4.10 16.22
CA PHE A 49 -4.34 -4.95 15.07
C PHE A 49 -3.31 -6.09 15.03
N SER A 50 -3.64 -7.20 14.36
CA SER A 50 -2.78 -8.38 14.38
C SER A 50 -1.42 -8.11 13.72
N PHE A 51 -0.33 -8.58 14.37
CA PHE A 51 1.06 -8.43 13.91
C PHE A 51 1.34 -9.01 12.51
N ARG A 52 0.49 -9.89 12.00
CA ARG A 52 0.66 -10.52 10.69
C ARG A 52 0.61 -9.50 9.54
N PHE A 53 -0.31 -8.53 9.59
CA PHE A 53 -0.36 -7.47 8.57
C PHE A 53 0.84 -6.52 8.64
N PHE A 54 1.46 -6.38 9.81
CA PHE A 54 2.67 -5.60 9.97
C PHE A 54 3.87 -6.27 9.29
N LEU A 55 4.01 -7.60 9.39
CA LEU A 55 5.04 -8.35 8.67
C LEU A 55 4.89 -8.21 7.15
N VAL A 56 3.66 -8.34 6.63
CA VAL A 56 3.38 -8.14 5.21
C VAL A 56 3.72 -6.72 4.75
N ALA A 57 3.46 -5.69 5.58
CA ALA A 57 3.79 -4.31 5.25
C ALA A 57 5.31 -4.06 5.17
N ILE A 58 6.09 -4.64 6.09
CA ILE A 58 7.56 -4.56 6.05
C ILE A 58 8.09 -5.29 4.81
N LEU A 59 7.56 -6.49 4.54
CA LEU A 59 7.96 -7.30 3.39
C LEU A 59 7.68 -6.55 2.08
N PHE A 60 6.50 -5.93 1.96
CA PHE A 60 6.14 -5.07 0.83
C PHE A 60 7.13 -3.91 0.65
N LEU A 61 7.50 -3.23 1.74
CA LEU A 61 8.46 -2.11 1.69
C LEU A 61 9.84 -2.56 1.18
N ILE A 62 10.32 -3.72 1.66
CA ILE A 62 11.61 -4.27 1.23
C ILE A 62 11.56 -4.64 -0.26
N PHE A 63 10.52 -5.37 -0.70
CA PHE A 63 10.37 -5.75 -2.10
C PHE A 63 10.21 -4.54 -3.04
N ASP A 64 9.52 -3.49 -2.60
CA ASP A 64 9.37 -2.25 -3.39
C ASP A 64 10.74 -1.58 -3.62
N LEU A 65 11.59 -1.52 -2.58
CA LEU A 65 12.96 -1.03 -2.70
C LEU A 65 13.79 -1.90 -3.67
N GLU A 66 13.66 -3.22 -3.57
CA GLU A 66 14.38 -4.15 -4.45
C GLU A 66 13.95 -4.04 -5.92
N ILE A 67 12.67 -3.77 -6.20
CA ILE A 67 12.19 -3.47 -7.56
C ILE A 67 12.81 -2.17 -8.08
N VAL A 68 12.93 -1.14 -7.25
CA VAL A 68 13.62 0.10 -7.63
C VAL A 68 15.07 -0.17 -8.04
N LEU A 69 15.76 -1.11 -7.36
CA LEU A 69 17.13 -1.52 -7.71
C LEU A 69 17.21 -2.33 -9.01
N LEU A 70 16.14 -3.00 -9.43
CA LEU A 70 16.07 -3.72 -10.71
C LEU A 70 15.95 -2.78 -11.92
N ILE A 71 15.39 -1.58 -11.76
CA ILE A 71 15.17 -0.65 -12.88
C ILE A 71 16.48 -0.26 -13.60
N PRO A 72 17.56 0.15 -12.91
CA PRO A 72 18.86 0.41 -13.55
C PRO A 72 19.45 -0.81 -14.28
N LEU A 73 19.18 -2.02 -13.79
CA LEU A 73 19.67 -3.25 -14.41
C LEU A 73 19.06 -3.46 -15.81
N VAL A 74 17.78 -3.11 -16.00
CA VAL A 74 17.14 -3.14 -17.33
C VAL A 74 17.87 -2.24 -18.32
N SER A 75 18.26 -1.03 -17.90
CA SER A 75 19.02 -0.12 -18.76
C SER A 75 20.45 -0.60 -19.07
N SER A 76 21.03 -1.43 -18.19
CA SER A 76 22.40 -1.95 -18.32
C SER A 76 22.55 -3.01 -19.41
N PHE A 77 21.44 -3.68 -19.81
CA PHE A 77 21.44 -4.63 -20.92
C PHE A 77 21.87 -4.01 -22.25
N SER A 78 21.63 -2.71 -22.45
CA SER A 78 22.06 -1.99 -23.66
C SER A 78 23.58 -1.80 -23.74
N TYR A 79 24.29 -1.85 -22.61
CA TYR A 79 25.75 -1.65 -22.55
C TYR A 79 26.53 -2.96 -22.57
N ASN A 80 26.17 -3.91 -21.70
CA ASN A 80 26.81 -5.22 -21.65
C ASN A 80 25.83 -6.30 -21.20
N VAL A 81 25.26 -7.01 -22.16
CA VAL A 81 24.24 -8.05 -21.95
C VAL A 81 24.75 -9.15 -21.02
N SER A 82 25.99 -9.63 -21.21
CA SER A 82 26.51 -10.76 -20.43
C SER A 82 26.65 -10.45 -18.94
N VAL A 83 27.18 -9.27 -18.62
CA VAL A 83 27.39 -8.81 -17.25
C VAL A 83 26.05 -8.45 -16.59
N ALA A 84 25.18 -7.72 -17.30
CA ALA A 84 23.84 -7.37 -16.80
C ALA A 84 22.98 -8.62 -16.54
N PHE A 85 23.06 -9.62 -17.42
CA PHE A 85 22.38 -10.89 -17.23
C PHE A 85 22.89 -11.65 -16.01
N PHE A 86 24.21 -11.77 -15.84
CA PHE A 86 24.80 -12.44 -14.68
C PHE A 86 24.36 -11.80 -13.36
N TRP A 87 24.50 -10.47 -13.23
CA TRP A 87 24.08 -9.75 -12.04
C TRP A 87 22.57 -9.76 -11.83
N GLY A 88 21.78 -9.76 -12.92
CA GLY A 88 20.33 -9.81 -12.87
C GLY A 88 19.82 -11.14 -12.33
N VAL A 89 20.38 -12.25 -12.83
CA VAL A 89 20.06 -13.60 -12.33
C VAL A 89 20.52 -13.76 -10.88
N PHE A 90 21.73 -13.26 -10.54
CA PHE A 90 22.22 -13.29 -9.16
C PHE A 90 21.29 -12.54 -8.21
N PHE A 91 20.90 -11.31 -8.54
CA PHE A 91 20.00 -10.51 -7.72
C PHE A 91 18.61 -11.14 -7.60
N LEU A 92 18.02 -11.61 -8.71
CA LEU A 92 16.74 -12.34 -8.69
C LEU A 92 16.80 -13.60 -7.84
N SER A 93 17.92 -14.33 -7.85
CA SER A 93 18.08 -15.51 -7.02
C SER A 93 18.05 -15.18 -5.52
N LEU A 94 18.64 -14.05 -5.11
CA LEU A 94 18.59 -13.57 -3.72
C LEU A 94 17.15 -13.21 -3.31
N LEU A 95 16.39 -12.56 -4.20
CA LEU A 95 14.98 -12.23 -3.96
C LEU A 95 14.14 -13.48 -3.75
N VAL A 96 14.30 -14.48 -4.61
CA VAL A 96 13.59 -15.76 -4.50
C VAL A 96 13.96 -16.48 -3.20
N LEU A 97 15.25 -16.48 -2.82
CA LEU A 97 15.68 -17.09 -1.57
C LEU A 97 15.10 -16.38 -0.33
N GLY A 98 15.07 -15.04 -0.33
CA GLY A 98 14.44 -14.25 0.73
C GLY A 98 12.94 -14.54 0.84
N LEU A 99 12.24 -14.61 -0.29
CA LEU A 99 10.82 -14.95 -0.32
C LEU A 99 10.55 -16.36 0.20
N VAL A 100 11.35 -17.34 -0.22
CA VAL A 100 11.23 -18.74 0.25
C VAL A 100 11.49 -18.83 1.75
N TYR A 101 12.47 -18.10 2.27
CA TYR A 101 12.74 -18.05 3.71
C TYR A 101 11.54 -17.54 4.51
N GLU A 102 10.95 -16.42 4.09
CA GLU A 102 9.76 -15.86 4.75
C GLU A 102 8.54 -16.78 4.64
N TRP A 103 8.38 -17.47 3.51
CA TRP A 103 7.31 -18.44 3.33
C TRP A 103 7.46 -19.62 4.29
N VAL A 104 8.65 -20.22 4.39
CA VAL A 104 8.90 -21.36 5.29
C VAL A 104 8.69 -20.98 6.76
N ASN A 105 8.93 -19.72 7.14
CA ASN A 105 8.69 -19.21 8.49
C ASN A 105 7.23 -18.82 8.77
N GLY A 106 6.32 -19.01 7.81
CA GLY A 106 4.91 -18.67 7.96
C GLY A 106 4.62 -17.17 7.99
N GLY A 107 5.55 -16.32 7.52
CA GLY A 107 5.35 -14.88 7.41
C GLY A 107 4.25 -14.49 6.41
N LEU A 108 3.95 -15.41 5.49
CA LEU A 108 2.91 -15.28 4.46
C LEU A 108 1.63 -16.07 4.77
N ASP A 109 1.61 -16.85 5.85
CA ASP A 109 0.43 -17.66 6.18
C ASP A 109 -0.70 -16.76 6.67
N TRP A 110 -1.85 -16.90 6.03
CA TRP A 110 -3.08 -16.26 6.49
C TRP A 110 -3.79 -17.11 7.54
N ALA A 111 -4.65 -16.45 8.31
CA ALA A 111 -5.32 -17.08 9.43
C ALA A 111 -6.16 -18.29 8.99
N ASP A 112 -5.90 -19.42 9.63
CA ASP A 112 -6.97 -20.13 10.33
C ASP A 112 -7.22 -19.47 11.70
#